data_AF-A0A109MX88-F1
#
_entry.id   AF-A0A109MX88-F1
#
_cell.length_a   1.000
_cell.length_b   1.000
_cell.length_c   1.000
_cell.angle_alpha   90.00
_cell.angle_beta   90.00
_cell.angle_gamma   90.00
#
_symmetry.space_group_name_H-M   'P 1'
#
loop_
_entity.id
_entity.type
_entity.pdbx_description
1 polymer ?
#
loop_
_entity_poly.entity_id
_entity_poly.type
_entity_poly.pdbx_seq_one_letter_code
_entity_poly.pdbx_strand_id
1 'polypeptide(L)'
;MMIQLALDRMNMEEALELVRTVESSIDWIEVGTSLIKEFGIGSIKEMSESFPDKKIVADMKTIDNAAYEMDLCFQNGADIATVMGVASDVTIQTCLEKAREYKGKIMIDLLNVSDSRLEQLQKYDQAIFCEHVSKDSQENGGHTLIDMRNHAGSMRAAAGGITLSSLPAMIANRLDVMIIGSAITKAKHPADAARRFKEAMNMEKDVKQV
;
A
#
# COMPACT_ATOMS: atom_id res chain seq x y z
N MET A 1 8.10 -7.60 -8.04
CA MET A 1 7.13 -6.50 -8.04
C MET A 1 5.71 -7.05 -8.00
N MET A 2 4.90 -6.51 -7.10
CA MET A 2 3.54 -6.89 -6.76
C MET A 2 2.59 -5.72 -7.04
N ILE A 3 1.32 -6.02 -7.31
CA ILE A 3 0.24 -5.04 -7.42
C ILE A 3 -0.58 -5.05 -6.12
N GLN A 4 -0.62 -3.89 -5.46
CA GLN A 4 -1.53 -3.62 -4.35
C GLN A 4 -2.67 -2.74 -4.87
N LEU A 5 -3.92 -3.21 -4.72
CA LEU A 5 -5.11 -2.44 -5.07
C LEU A 5 -5.51 -1.56 -3.88
N ALA A 6 -5.50 -0.23 -4.06
CA ALA A 6 -5.99 0.71 -3.05
C ALA A 6 -7.49 0.98 -3.23
N LEU A 7 -8.28 0.60 -2.22
CA LEU A 7 -9.72 0.83 -2.17
C LEU A 7 -9.99 2.05 -1.29
N ASP A 8 -10.56 3.09 -1.89
CA ASP A 8 -10.84 4.37 -1.22
C ASP A 8 -12.16 4.97 -1.71
N ARG A 9 -12.87 5.67 -0.81
CA ARG A 9 -14.01 6.54 -1.13
C ARG A 9 -15.09 5.80 -1.96
N MET A 10 -15.42 4.61 -1.50
CA MET A 10 -16.47 3.73 -2.04
C MET A 10 -17.08 2.94 -0.89
N ASN A 11 -18.29 2.43 -1.07
CA ASN A 11 -18.89 1.60 -0.03
C ASN A 11 -18.33 0.16 -0.05
N MET A 12 -18.58 -0.60 1.01
CA MET A 12 -18.05 -1.97 1.15
C MET A 12 -18.56 -2.93 0.08
N GLU A 13 -19.83 -2.84 -0.33
CA GLU A 13 -20.39 -3.71 -1.37
C GLU A 13 -19.68 -3.48 -2.72
N GLU A 14 -19.52 -2.21 -3.11
CA GLU A 14 -18.75 -1.81 -4.29
C GLU A 14 -17.29 -2.27 -4.21
N ALA A 15 -16.65 -2.13 -3.05
CA ALA A 15 -15.27 -2.54 -2.83
C ALA A 15 -15.10 -4.05 -3.02
N LEU A 16 -15.97 -4.86 -2.43
CA LEU A 16 -15.94 -6.32 -2.56
C LEU A 16 -16.21 -6.76 -4.01
N GLU A 17 -17.21 -6.18 -4.67
CA GLU A 17 -17.49 -6.50 -6.07
C GLU A 17 -16.30 -6.15 -6.98
N LEU A 18 -15.73 -4.95 -6.80
CA LEU A 18 -14.55 -4.53 -7.55
C LEU A 18 -13.39 -5.50 -7.38
N VAL A 19 -13.07 -5.90 -6.15
CA VAL A 19 -11.98 -6.86 -5.89
C VAL A 19 -12.24 -8.18 -6.61
N ARG A 20 -13.46 -8.74 -6.55
CA ARG A 20 -13.80 -9.98 -7.28
C ARG A 20 -13.51 -9.86 -8.78
N THR A 21 -13.73 -8.70 -9.39
CA THR A 21 -13.46 -8.50 -10.82
C THR A 21 -11.97 -8.44 -11.16
N VAL A 22 -11.11 -8.01 -10.22
CA VAL A 22 -9.68 -7.80 -10.48
C VAL A 22 -8.76 -8.79 -9.75
N GLU A 23 -9.33 -9.68 -8.95
CA GLU A 23 -8.62 -10.55 -8.01
C GLU A 23 -7.45 -11.31 -8.64
N SER A 24 -7.65 -11.87 -9.84
CA SER A 24 -6.62 -12.61 -10.57
C SER A 24 -5.41 -11.76 -10.99
N SER A 25 -5.59 -10.44 -11.04
CA SER A 25 -4.60 -9.47 -11.51
C SER A 25 -3.90 -8.70 -10.40
N ILE A 26 -4.30 -8.89 -9.14
CA ILE A 26 -3.70 -8.20 -7.98
C ILE A 26 -3.09 -9.19 -7.00
N ASP A 27 -2.14 -8.72 -6.21
CA ASP A 27 -1.48 -9.53 -5.19
C ASP A 27 -2.00 -9.17 -3.80
N TRP A 28 -2.10 -7.87 -3.50
CA TRP A 28 -2.52 -7.34 -2.20
C TRP A 28 -3.77 -6.47 -2.35
N ILE A 29 -4.63 -6.49 -1.34
CA ILE A 29 -5.83 -5.65 -1.23
C ILE A 29 -5.62 -4.70 -0.07
N GLU A 30 -5.67 -3.40 -0.34
CA GLU A 30 -5.60 -2.37 0.68
C GLU A 30 -7.00 -1.84 1.01
N VAL A 31 -7.37 -2.00 2.28
CA VAL A 31 -8.50 -1.31 2.89
C VAL A 31 -7.99 0.09 3.25
N GLY A 32 -8.23 1.04 2.34
CA GLY A 32 -7.71 2.40 2.41
C GLY A 32 -8.20 3.14 3.65
N THR A 33 -7.45 4.19 4.04
CA THR A 33 -7.79 5.00 5.22
C THR A 33 -9.25 5.48 5.22
N SER A 34 -9.80 5.82 4.06
CA SER A 34 -11.20 6.27 3.93
C SER A 34 -12.22 5.18 4.28
N LEU A 35 -12.02 3.94 3.82
CA LEU A 35 -12.91 2.82 4.16
C LEU A 35 -12.86 2.49 5.65
N ILE A 36 -11.67 2.47 6.24
CA ILE A 36 -11.52 2.23 7.69
C ILE A 36 -12.23 3.34 8.49
N LYS A 37 -12.16 4.59 8.06
CA LYS A 37 -12.84 5.71 8.73
C LYS A 37 -14.36 5.67 8.59
N GLU A 38 -14.86 5.26 7.43
CA GLU A 38 -16.30 5.24 7.15
C GLU A 38 -17.00 4.01 7.74
N PHE A 39 -16.35 2.84 7.70
CA PHE A 39 -16.94 1.54 8.05
C PHE A 39 -16.29 0.88 9.27
N GLY A 40 -15.27 1.52 9.85
CA GLY A 40 -14.55 1.02 11.03
C GLY A 40 -13.71 -0.22 10.74
N ILE A 41 -13.22 -0.83 11.82
CA ILE A 41 -12.38 -2.04 11.79
C ILE A 41 -13.08 -3.24 11.13
N GLY A 42 -14.42 -3.25 11.11
CA GLY A 42 -15.20 -4.28 10.43
C GLY A 42 -14.89 -4.40 8.93
N SER A 43 -14.49 -3.31 8.27
CA SER A 43 -14.09 -3.31 6.85
C SER A 43 -12.87 -4.20 6.58
N ILE A 44 -11.90 -4.23 7.50
CA ILE A 44 -10.71 -5.09 7.41
C ILE A 44 -11.12 -6.55 7.50
N LYS A 45 -11.96 -6.88 8.48
CA LYS A 45 -12.46 -8.23 8.72
C LYS A 45 -13.26 -8.76 7.52
N GLU A 46 -14.20 -7.97 7.02
CA GLU A 46 -15.04 -8.35 5.89
C GLU A 46 -14.22 -8.59 4.61
N MET A 47 -13.19 -7.76 4.37
CA MET A 47 -12.28 -7.94 3.25
C MET A 47 -11.42 -9.21 3.41
N SER A 48 -10.88 -9.45 4.60
CA SER A 48 -10.07 -10.64 4.91
C SER A 48 -10.87 -11.94 4.76
N GLU A 49 -12.09 -11.99 5.29
CA GLU A 49 -12.98 -13.15 5.19
C GLU A 49 -13.43 -13.42 3.75
N SER A 50 -13.57 -12.37 2.93
CA SER A 50 -13.98 -12.49 1.53
C SER A 50 -12.86 -12.96 0.60
N PHE A 51 -11.59 -12.68 0.93
CA PHE A 51 -10.43 -12.97 0.08
C PHE A 51 -9.28 -13.60 0.87
N PRO A 52 -9.47 -14.81 1.44
CA PRO A 52 -8.50 -15.43 2.34
C PRO A 52 -7.15 -15.78 1.69
N ASP A 53 -7.11 -15.87 0.36
CA ASP A 53 -5.89 -16.15 -0.41
C ASP A 53 -5.10 -14.88 -0.80
N LYS A 54 -5.60 -13.69 -0.42
CA LYS A 54 -4.98 -12.40 -0.70
C LYS A 54 -4.36 -11.81 0.55
N LYS A 55 -3.29 -11.04 0.35
CA LYS A 55 -2.74 -10.23 1.44
C LYS A 55 -3.61 -9.02 1.69
N ILE A 56 -4.00 -8.80 2.94
CA ILE A 56 -4.78 -7.65 3.36
C ILE A 56 -3.86 -6.58 3.96
N VAL A 57 -3.97 -5.37 3.44
CA VAL A 57 -3.28 -4.18 3.96
C VAL A 57 -4.31 -3.28 4.63
N ALA A 58 -4.14 -3.02 5.92
CA ALA A 58 -4.90 -2.01 6.65
C ALA A 58 -4.15 -0.68 6.61
N ASP A 59 -4.63 0.26 5.80
CA ASP A 59 -4.04 1.60 5.65
C ASP A 59 -4.50 2.53 6.79
N MET A 60 -4.18 2.13 8.01
CA MET A 60 -4.55 2.80 9.27
C MET A 60 -3.91 4.19 9.43
N LYS A 61 -2.76 4.42 8.79
CA LYS A 61 -1.92 5.62 8.98
C LYS A 61 -1.68 5.94 10.46
N THR A 62 -1.34 4.92 11.25
CA THR A 62 -1.09 5.06 12.70
C THR A 62 -0.05 6.14 12.96
N ILE A 63 -0.37 7.07 13.85
CA ILE A 63 0.50 8.18 14.25
C ILE A 63 0.84 8.11 15.75
N ASP A 64 -0.10 7.63 16.56
CA ASP A 64 0.01 7.35 17.98
C ASP A 64 -0.85 6.14 18.37
N ASN A 65 -0.90 5.80 19.66
CA ASN A 65 -1.64 4.65 20.20
C ASN A 65 -1.35 3.30 19.49
N ALA A 66 -0.10 3.13 19.05
CA ALA A 66 0.35 2.05 18.18
C ALA A 66 -0.10 0.65 18.58
N ALA A 67 0.06 0.29 19.86
CA ALA A 67 -0.26 -1.06 20.31
C ALA A 67 -1.72 -1.42 20.07
N TYR A 68 -2.62 -0.50 20.43
CA TYR A 68 -4.06 -0.66 20.28
C TYR A 68 -4.48 -0.71 18.80
N GLU A 69 -3.99 0.20 17.97
CA GLU A 69 -4.35 0.22 16.54
C GLU A 69 -3.83 -0.99 15.78
N MET A 70 -2.61 -1.46 16.10
CA MET A 70 -2.06 -2.68 15.50
C MET A 70 -2.84 -3.92 15.94
N ASP A 71 -3.20 -4.03 17.22
CA ASP A 71 -4.06 -5.11 17.71
C ASP A 71 -5.39 -5.14 16.93
N LEU A 72 -6.03 -3.98 16.73
CA LEU A 72 -7.26 -3.88 15.94
C LEU A 72 -7.05 -4.36 14.50
N CYS A 73 -5.98 -3.94 13.83
CA CYS A 73 -5.71 -4.33 12.44
C CYS A 73 -5.48 -5.86 12.33
N PHE A 74 -4.55 -6.40 13.11
CA PHE A 74 -4.11 -7.79 12.97
C PHE A 74 -5.15 -8.79 13.49
N GLN A 75 -5.88 -8.47 14.57
CA GLN A 75 -6.98 -9.34 15.05
C GLN A 75 -8.14 -9.44 14.05
N ASN A 76 -8.27 -8.47 13.15
CA ASN A 76 -9.29 -8.44 12.11
C ASN A 76 -8.77 -8.89 10.74
N GLY A 77 -7.62 -9.56 10.71
CA GLY A 77 -7.16 -10.29 9.52
C GLY A 77 -6.31 -9.48 8.55
N ALA A 78 -5.76 -8.33 8.97
CA ALA A 78 -4.71 -7.67 8.20
C ALA A 78 -3.42 -8.50 8.22
N ASP A 79 -2.72 -8.60 7.09
CA ASP A 79 -1.35 -9.12 7.00
C ASP A 79 -0.32 -8.00 7.17
N ILE A 80 -0.71 -6.80 6.79
CA ILE A 80 0.13 -5.60 6.76
C ILE A 80 -0.68 -4.44 7.33
N ALA A 81 -0.08 -3.64 8.20
CA ALA A 81 -0.67 -2.40 8.70
C ALA A 81 0.28 -1.23 8.46
N THR A 82 -0.26 -0.04 8.20
CA THR A 82 0.54 1.16 7.92
C THR A 82 0.77 2.02 9.17
N VAL A 83 1.97 2.56 9.32
CA VAL A 83 2.32 3.61 10.30
C VAL A 83 2.92 4.80 9.54
N MET A 84 2.68 6.03 10.00
CA MET A 84 3.27 7.22 9.40
C MET A 84 4.77 7.30 9.73
N GLY A 85 5.63 7.55 8.76
CA GLY A 85 7.07 7.73 8.98
C GLY A 85 7.43 8.98 9.79
N VAL A 86 6.51 9.95 9.84
CA VAL A 86 6.60 11.13 10.72
C VAL A 86 6.19 10.83 12.17
N ALA A 87 5.67 9.64 12.47
CA ALA A 87 5.39 9.22 13.84
C ALA A 87 6.68 9.13 14.68
N SER A 88 6.53 9.14 16.00
CA SER A 88 7.66 8.96 16.91
C SER A 88 8.34 7.61 16.73
N ASP A 89 9.64 7.52 17.02
CA ASP A 89 10.38 6.25 16.99
C ASP A 89 9.76 5.18 17.90
N VAL A 90 9.21 5.62 19.05
CA VAL A 90 8.52 4.72 19.99
C VAL A 90 7.26 4.14 19.35
N THR A 91 6.48 4.97 18.64
CA THR A 91 5.30 4.52 17.88
C THR A 91 5.69 3.46 16.85
N ILE A 92 6.67 3.77 16.00
CA ILE A 92 7.09 2.86 14.91
C ILE A 92 7.64 1.54 15.47
N GLN A 93 8.48 1.62 16.49
CA GLN A 93 9.02 0.43 17.17
C GLN A 93 7.91 -0.43 17.77
N THR A 94 6.92 0.19 18.43
CA THR A 94 5.76 -0.52 18.99
C THR A 94 4.96 -1.20 17.89
N CYS A 95 4.75 -0.54 16.74
CA CYS A 95 4.07 -1.16 15.60
C CYS A 95 4.81 -2.42 15.12
N LEU A 96 6.14 -2.33 14.98
CA LEU A 96 7.00 -3.45 14.55
C LEU A 96 7.03 -4.61 15.55
N GLU A 97 6.93 -4.34 16.85
CA GLU A 97 6.83 -5.36 17.89
C GLU A 97 5.49 -6.09 17.82
N LYS A 98 4.39 -5.34 17.75
CA LYS A 98 3.04 -5.92 17.60
C LYS A 98 2.91 -6.74 16.33
N ALA A 99 3.37 -6.23 15.19
CA ALA A 99 3.33 -6.97 13.93
C ALA A 99 4.05 -8.33 14.04
N ARG A 100 5.18 -8.41 14.77
CA ARG A 100 5.90 -9.67 14.99
C ARG A 100 5.08 -10.68 15.80
N GLU A 101 4.32 -10.24 16.80
CA GLU A 101 3.43 -11.12 17.58
C GLU A 101 2.37 -11.80 16.70
N TYR A 102 1.84 -11.07 15.72
CA TYR A 102 0.83 -11.57 14.78
C TYR A 102 1.40 -12.17 13.50
N LYS A 103 2.74 -12.24 13.35
CA LYS A 103 3.42 -12.61 12.09
C LYS A 103 3.03 -11.73 10.90
N GLY A 104 2.57 -10.50 11.18
CA GLY A 104 2.26 -9.48 10.19
C GLY A 104 3.48 -8.64 9.82
N LYS A 105 3.27 -7.63 8.98
CA LYS A 105 4.29 -6.64 8.59
C LYS A 105 3.81 -5.22 8.82
N ILE A 106 4.78 -4.30 8.93
CA ILE A 106 4.52 -2.87 8.94
C ILE A 106 4.96 -2.26 7.63
N MET A 107 4.10 -1.39 7.10
CA MET A 107 4.45 -0.45 6.03
C MET A 107 4.58 0.96 6.62
N ILE A 108 5.72 1.60 6.43
CA ILE A 108 5.96 2.98 6.84
C ILE A 108 5.57 3.88 5.66
N ASP A 109 4.51 4.66 5.83
CA ASP A 109 4.07 5.66 4.87
C ASP A 109 4.98 6.89 4.97
N LEU A 110 5.69 7.21 3.88
CA LEU A 110 6.67 8.29 3.82
C LEU A 110 6.07 9.65 3.45
N LEU A 111 4.74 9.77 3.43
CA LEU A 111 4.06 11.05 3.27
C LEU A 111 4.58 12.07 4.29
N ASN A 112 5.06 13.22 3.78
CA ASN A 112 5.66 14.32 4.55
C ASN A 112 6.95 13.97 5.33
N VAL A 113 7.62 12.88 5.00
CA VAL A 113 8.92 12.51 5.59
C VAL A 113 10.05 13.27 4.89
N SER A 114 10.87 14.00 5.66
CA SER A 114 12.11 14.63 5.17
C SER A 114 13.23 13.61 4.95
N ASP A 115 14.25 13.97 4.16
CA ASP A 115 15.41 13.09 3.93
C ASP A 115 16.16 12.77 5.24
N SER A 116 16.31 13.74 6.14
CA SER A 116 16.91 13.52 7.46
C SER A 116 16.12 12.53 8.31
N ARG A 117 14.78 12.57 8.24
CA ARG A 117 13.93 11.60 8.94
C ARG A 117 14.05 10.24 8.28
N LEU A 118 14.10 10.20 6.97
CA LEU A 118 14.23 8.97 6.19
C LEU A 118 15.52 8.21 6.51
N GLU A 119 16.65 8.92 6.61
CA GLU A 119 17.93 8.35 7.05
C GLU A 119 17.80 7.68 8.43
N GLN A 120 17.09 8.30 9.38
CA GLN A 120 16.85 7.72 10.71
C GLN A 120 15.98 6.46 10.66
N LEU A 121 15.01 6.41 9.74
CA LEU A 121 14.10 5.29 9.58
C LEU A 121 14.78 4.07 8.96
N GLN A 122 15.93 4.21 8.28
CA GLN A 122 16.64 3.08 7.63
C GLN A 122 17.05 1.97 8.60
N LYS A 123 17.11 2.24 9.91
CA LYS A 123 17.31 1.21 10.95
C LYS A 123 16.17 0.18 11.04
N TYR A 124 15.00 0.48 10.47
CA TYR A 124 13.82 -0.39 10.43
C TYR A 124 13.78 -1.18 9.12
N ASP A 125 14.84 -1.91 8.80
CA ASP A 125 15.04 -2.63 7.54
C ASP A 125 14.03 -3.77 7.27
N GLN A 126 13.35 -4.23 8.32
CA GLN A 126 12.28 -5.23 8.22
C GLN A 126 10.94 -4.65 7.73
N ALA A 127 10.79 -3.32 7.73
CA ALA A 127 9.57 -2.65 7.30
C ALA A 127 9.50 -2.50 5.77
N ILE A 128 8.28 -2.27 5.27
CA ILE A 128 8.06 -1.86 3.88
C ILE A 128 8.07 -0.33 3.86
N PHE A 129 8.87 0.29 3.01
CA PHE A 129 8.92 1.75 2.88
C PHE A 129 8.06 2.20 1.71
N CYS A 130 7.04 3.01 1.96
CA CYS A 130 6.10 3.47 0.95
C CYS A 130 6.32 4.94 0.60
N GLU A 131 6.86 5.21 -0.59
CA GLU A 131 6.91 6.56 -1.14
C GLU A 131 5.49 6.98 -1.58
N HIS A 132 4.97 8.06 -0.99
CA HIS A 132 3.57 8.43 -1.14
C HIS A 132 3.43 9.89 -1.56
N VAL A 133 2.82 10.10 -2.73
CA VAL A 133 2.39 11.43 -3.16
C VAL A 133 0.98 11.72 -2.65
N SER A 134 0.86 12.80 -1.86
CA SER A 134 -0.41 13.31 -1.32
C SER A 134 -1.54 13.35 -2.36
N LYS A 135 -2.72 12.87 -1.97
CA LYS A 135 -3.94 13.02 -2.75
C LYS A 135 -4.34 14.49 -2.93
N ASP A 136 -4.22 15.28 -1.87
CA ASP A 136 -4.52 16.72 -1.90
C ASP A 136 -3.57 17.47 -2.85
N SER A 137 -2.29 17.12 -2.87
CA SER A 137 -1.33 17.69 -3.83
C SER A 137 -1.73 17.37 -5.27
N GLN A 138 -2.13 16.13 -5.55
CA GLN A 138 -2.58 15.72 -6.89
C GLN A 138 -3.83 16.49 -7.33
N GLU A 139 -4.79 16.73 -6.44
CA GLU A 139 -6.03 17.44 -6.76
C GLU A 139 -5.84 18.95 -6.92
N ASN A 140 -4.83 19.52 -6.26
CA ASN A 140 -4.53 20.96 -6.33
C ASN A 140 -3.40 21.31 -7.32
N GLY A 141 -3.06 20.40 -8.25
CA GLY A 141 -2.04 20.65 -9.28
C GLY A 141 -0.60 20.73 -8.76
N GLY A 142 -0.35 20.22 -7.56
CA GLY A 142 0.99 20.09 -6.97
C GLY A 142 1.81 18.96 -7.60
N HIS A 143 2.98 18.68 -7.01
CA HIS A 143 3.88 17.64 -7.51
C HIS A 143 3.21 16.27 -7.51
N THR A 144 3.19 15.64 -8.68
CA THR A 144 2.65 14.28 -8.92
C THR A 144 3.75 13.22 -9.07
N LEU A 145 5.01 13.65 -9.05
CA LEU A 145 6.16 12.76 -9.16
C LEU A 145 6.41 12.11 -7.80
N ILE A 146 6.41 10.78 -7.80
CA ILE A 146 6.83 9.99 -6.66
C ILE A 146 8.35 10.16 -6.52
N ASP A 147 8.79 10.62 -5.35
CA ASP A 147 10.21 10.71 -5.04
C ASP A 147 10.74 9.30 -4.80
N MET A 148 11.58 8.79 -5.70
CA MET A 148 12.02 7.40 -5.70
C MET A 148 13.25 7.19 -4.80
N ARG A 149 13.20 7.73 -3.58
CA ARG A 149 14.35 7.71 -2.65
C ARG A 149 14.73 6.27 -2.32
N ASN A 150 16.03 6.03 -2.26
CA ASN A 150 16.58 4.68 -2.15
C ASN A 150 16.63 4.22 -0.69
N HIS A 151 16.02 3.08 -0.40
CA HIS A 151 16.02 2.42 0.91
C HIS A 151 16.68 1.05 0.75
N ALA A 152 17.99 1.01 0.95
CA ALA A 152 18.77 -0.21 0.71
C ALA A 152 18.39 -1.31 1.71
N GLY A 153 18.15 -2.52 1.21
CA GLY A 153 17.88 -3.70 2.03
C GLY A 153 16.40 -3.91 2.39
N SER A 154 15.57 -2.89 2.30
CA SER A 154 14.13 -2.95 2.63
C SER A 154 13.26 -3.18 1.40
N MET A 155 12.06 -3.71 1.62
CA MET A 155 11.03 -3.77 0.59
C MET A 155 10.49 -2.36 0.30
N ARG A 156 10.37 -2.00 -0.98
CA ARG A 156 9.96 -0.65 -1.41
C ARG A 156 8.59 -0.66 -2.09
N ALA A 157 7.71 0.20 -1.62
CA ALA A 157 6.39 0.46 -2.17
C ALA A 157 6.29 1.89 -2.69
N ALA A 158 5.37 2.14 -3.62
CA ALA A 158 5.01 3.49 -4.02
C ALA A 158 3.52 3.64 -4.25
N ALA A 159 2.98 4.81 -3.87
CA ALA A 159 1.60 5.21 -4.02
C ALA A 159 1.48 6.65 -4.55
N GLY A 160 0.39 6.89 -5.26
CA GLY A 160 -0.02 8.22 -5.72
C GLY A 160 0.07 8.38 -7.23
N GLY A 161 -1.09 8.45 -7.89
CA GLY A 161 -1.18 8.76 -9.31
C GLY A 161 -0.53 7.73 -10.26
N ILE A 162 -0.25 6.50 -9.80
CA ILE A 162 0.38 5.47 -10.64
C ILE A 162 -0.52 5.14 -11.84
N THR A 163 0.07 5.18 -13.03
CA THR A 163 -0.55 4.86 -14.32
C THR A 163 0.33 3.89 -15.11
N LEU A 164 -0.16 3.37 -16.23
CA LEU A 164 0.65 2.50 -17.09
C LEU A 164 1.92 3.21 -17.62
N SER A 165 1.87 4.53 -17.83
CA SER A 165 3.03 5.30 -18.31
C SER A 165 4.09 5.54 -17.24
N SER A 166 3.75 5.45 -15.94
CA SER A 166 4.74 5.54 -14.86
C SER A 166 5.49 4.22 -14.62
N LEU A 167 5.00 3.10 -15.14
CA LEU A 167 5.56 1.76 -14.90
C LEU A 167 7.06 1.63 -15.22
N PRO A 168 7.58 2.10 -16.37
CA PRO A 168 9.00 1.93 -16.68
C PRO A 168 9.91 2.59 -15.63
N ALA A 169 9.51 3.76 -15.11
CA ALA A 169 10.26 4.44 -14.05
C ALA A 169 10.24 3.64 -12.73
N MET A 170 9.09 3.07 -12.36
CA MET A 170 8.95 2.24 -11.16
C MET A 170 9.81 0.97 -11.24
N ILE A 171 9.85 0.33 -12.41
CA ILE A 171 10.65 -0.86 -12.67
C ILE A 171 12.15 -0.54 -12.66
N ALA A 172 12.56 0.57 -13.29
CA ALA A 172 13.95 1.02 -13.31
C ALA A 172 14.49 1.27 -11.89
N ASN A 173 13.62 1.79 -11.01
CA ASN A 173 13.94 2.03 -9.60
C ASN A 173 13.77 0.81 -8.69
N ARG A 174 13.45 -0.37 -9.24
CA ARG A 174 13.35 -1.65 -8.52
C ARG A 174 12.35 -1.61 -7.35
N LEU A 175 11.16 -1.07 -7.57
CA LEU A 175 10.09 -1.22 -6.57
C LEU A 175 9.63 -2.67 -6.44
N ASP A 176 9.22 -3.01 -5.23
CA ASP A 176 8.66 -4.31 -4.89
C ASP A 176 7.14 -4.30 -4.93
N VAL A 177 6.50 -3.18 -4.60
CA VAL A 177 5.04 -3.03 -4.53
C VAL A 177 4.62 -1.74 -5.24
N MET A 178 3.62 -1.82 -6.11
CA MET A 178 2.97 -0.65 -6.68
C MET A 178 1.53 -0.58 -6.18
N ILE A 179 1.18 0.55 -5.58
CA ILE A 179 -0.12 0.79 -4.99
C ILE A 179 -0.96 1.57 -5.99
N ILE A 180 -2.00 0.91 -6.51
CA ILE A 180 -2.79 1.41 -7.63
C ILE A 180 -4.24 1.57 -7.17
N GLY A 181 -4.71 2.81 -7.13
CA GLY A 181 -6.10 3.15 -6.85
C GLY A 181 -6.89 3.47 -8.11
N SER A 182 -7.10 4.76 -8.38
CA SER A 182 -8.04 5.25 -9.41
C SER A 182 -7.76 4.77 -10.84
N ALA A 183 -6.53 4.39 -11.18
CA ALA A 183 -6.22 3.83 -12.51
C ALA A 183 -6.90 2.47 -12.75
N ILE A 184 -7.28 1.75 -11.67
CA ILE A 184 -8.10 0.53 -11.73
C ILE A 184 -9.52 0.86 -11.30
N THR A 185 -9.71 1.48 -10.12
CA THR A 185 -11.03 1.61 -9.50
C THR A 185 -11.99 2.54 -10.25
N LYS A 186 -11.48 3.50 -11.02
CA LYS A 186 -12.29 4.41 -11.85
C LYS A 186 -12.24 4.07 -13.35
N ALA A 187 -11.63 2.95 -13.72
CA ALA A 187 -11.59 2.53 -15.11
C ALA A 187 -12.98 2.05 -15.57
N LYS A 188 -13.33 2.30 -16.83
CA LYS A 188 -14.56 1.76 -17.44
C LYS A 188 -14.62 0.23 -17.38
N HIS A 189 -13.45 -0.41 -17.45
CA HIS A 189 -13.28 -1.86 -17.37
C HIS A 189 -12.15 -2.18 -16.38
N PRO A 190 -12.43 -2.27 -15.06
CA PRO A 190 -11.41 -2.47 -14.03
C PRO A 190 -10.57 -3.74 -14.21
N ALA A 191 -11.20 -4.86 -14.58
CA ALA A 191 -10.52 -6.12 -14.87
C ALA A 191 -9.46 -5.97 -15.98
N ASP A 192 -9.80 -5.29 -17.08
CA ASP A 192 -8.87 -5.02 -18.16
C ASP A 192 -7.75 -4.06 -17.73
N ALA A 193 -8.07 -3.05 -16.93
CA ALA A 193 -7.07 -2.12 -16.41
C ALA A 193 -6.05 -2.84 -15.53
N ALA A 194 -6.50 -3.64 -14.56
CA ALA A 194 -5.64 -4.42 -13.68
C ALA A 194 -4.80 -5.45 -14.47
N ARG A 195 -5.41 -6.15 -15.42
CA ARG A 195 -4.71 -7.10 -16.30
C ARG A 195 -3.57 -6.43 -17.08
N ARG A 196 -3.81 -5.24 -17.64
CA ARG A 196 -2.77 -4.50 -18.38
C ARG A 196 -1.59 -4.11 -17.49
N PHE A 197 -1.82 -3.75 -16.23
CA PHE A 197 -0.73 -3.53 -15.27
C PHE A 197 0.08 -4.81 -15.07
N LYS A 198 -0.58 -5.95 -14.83
CA LYS A 198 0.08 -7.24 -14.62
C LYS A 198 0.88 -7.71 -15.83
N GLU A 199 0.33 -7.56 -17.04
CA GLU A 199 1.00 -7.90 -18.30
C GLU A 199 2.25 -7.04 -18.51
N ALA A 200 2.14 -5.72 -18.34
CA ALA A 200 3.27 -4.81 -18.50
C ALA A 200 4.41 -5.13 -17.51
N MET A 201 4.08 -5.53 -16.28
CA MET A 201 5.07 -5.94 -15.28
C MET A 201 5.75 -7.28 -15.58
N ASN A 202 5.07 -8.18 -16.31
CA ASN A 202 5.64 -9.48 -16.68
C ASN A 202 6.51 -9.37 -17.95
N MET A 203 6.07 -8.61 -18.95
CA MET A 203 6.84 -8.42 -20.19
C MET A 203 8.24 -7.85 -19.94
N GLU A 204 8.41 -6.94 -18.98
CA GLU A 204 9.74 -6.42 -18.63
C GLU A 204 10.64 -7.42 -17.88
N LYS A 205 10.07 -8.44 -17.21
CA LYS A 205 10.88 -9.50 -16.61
C LYS A 205 11.51 -10.38 -17.70
N ASP A 206 10.76 -10.67 -18.76
CA ASP A 206 11.23 -11.50 -19.86
C ASP A 206 12.32 -10.80 -20.67
N VAL A 207 12.23 -9.47 -20.86
CA VAL A 207 13.26 -8.68 -21.56
C VAL A 207 14.59 -8.59 -20.78
N LYS A 208 14.56 -8.69 -19.45
CA LYS A 208 15.78 -8.66 -18.60
C LYS A 208 16.45 -10.02 -18.41
N GLN A 209 15.82 -11.11 -18.87
CA GLN A 209 16.36 -12.47 -18.79
C GLN A 209 16.99 -12.95 -20.12
N VAL A 210 16.94 -12.13 -21.17
CA VAL A 210 17.61 -12.34 -22.47
C VAL A 210 18.84 -11.43 -22.55
#